data_AF-A0AAU9XF27-F1
#
_entry.id   AF-A0AAU9XF27-F1
#
_cell.length_a   1.000
_cell.length_b   1.000
_cell.length_c   1.000
_cell.angle_alpha   90.00
_cell.angle_beta   90.00
_cell.angle_gamma   90.00
#
_symmetry.space_group_name_H-M   'P 1'
#
loop_
_entity.id
_entity.type
_entity.pdbx_description
1 polymer ?
#
loop_
_entity_poly.entity_id
_entity_poly.type
_entity_poly.pdbx_seq_one_letter_code
_entity_poly.pdbx_strand_id
1 'polypeptide(L)'
;MAVVGSLTKGTGEVLEFRHVLLSSQHSQGRKEDFESLVHSLKKLQQDVNSCLTEIIEQEKTSETNQASKNQTTEDDDPDDSEDDLEDLDTTEKQNGAIQEPQLKKLRT
;
A
#
# COMPACT_ATOMS: atom_id res chain seq x y z
N MET A 1 -14.02 22.50 -19.13
CA MET A 1 -12.87 22.36 -18.20
C MET A 1 -12.74 20.90 -17.82
N ALA A 2 -11.60 20.41 -17.32
CA ALA A 2 -11.47 19.03 -16.87
C ALA A 2 -10.54 18.94 -15.65
N VAL A 3 -10.79 17.95 -14.80
CA VAL A 3 -9.88 17.51 -13.76
C VAL A 3 -9.09 16.34 -14.32
N VAL A 4 -7.76 16.42 -14.25
CA VAL A 4 -6.86 15.41 -14.80
C VAL A 4 -5.86 14.99 -13.73
N GLY A 5 -5.68 13.69 -13.56
CA GLY A 5 -4.58 13.11 -12.78
C GLY A 5 -3.75 12.17 -13.65
N SER A 6 -2.45 12.10 -13.37
CA SER A 6 -1.52 11.23 -14.09
C SER A 6 -0.70 10.41 -13.11
N LEU A 7 -0.63 9.11 -13.33
CA LEU A 7 0.24 8.19 -12.58
C LEU A 7 1.30 7.64 -13.52
N THR A 8 2.57 7.85 -13.19
CA THR A 8 3.70 7.28 -13.93
C THR A 8 4.24 6.08 -13.18
N LYS A 9 4.24 4.92 -13.83
CA LYS A 9 4.81 3.69 -13.29
C LYS A 9 6.34 3.74 -13.32
N GLY A 10 7.00 2.90 -12.52
CA GLY A 10 8.46 2.75 -12.55
C GLY A 10 9.00 2.30 -13.92
N THR A 11 8.16 1.69 -14.76
CA THR A 11 8.46 1.32 -16.16
C THR A 11 8.47 2.51 -17.13
N GLY A 12 8.02 3.68 -16.69
CA GLY A 12 7.83 4.87 -17.54
C GLY A 12 6.47 4.95 -18.24
N GLU A 13 5.61 3.93 -18.11
CA GLU A 13 4.23 3.98 -18.59
C GLU A 13 3.42 5.02 -17.80
N VAL A 14 2.63 5.84 -18.50
CA VAL A 14 1.78 6.88 -17.90
C VAL A 14 0.31 6.50 -18.06
N LEU A 15 -0.40 6.46 -16.93
CA LEU A 15 -1.85 6.30 -16.86
C LEU A 15 -2.50 7.67 -16.60
N GLU A 16 -3.39 8.11 -17.49
CA GLU A 16 -4.14 9.36 -17.36
C GLU A 16 -5.59 9.08 -16.93
N PHE A 17 -6.05 9.80 -15.90
CA PHE A 17 -7.43 9.84 -15.44
C PHE A 17 -8.02 11.21 -15.77
N ARG A 18 -9.11 11.23 -16.54
CA ARG A 18 -9.70 12.48 -17.04
C ARG A 18 -11.19 12.55 -16.72
N HIS A 19 -11.59 13.58 -15.98
CA HIS A 19 -12.99 13.90 -15.72
C HIS A 19 -13.36 15.26 -16.29
N VAL A 20 -14.23 15.25 -17.30
CA VAL A 20 -14.70 16.49 -17.94
C VAL A 20 -15.75 17.16 -17.06
N LEU A 21 -15.50 18.43 -16.71
CA LEU A 21 -16.47 19.28 -16.05
C LEU A 21 -17.43 19.82 -17.12
N LEU A 22 -18.63 19.27 -17.13
CA LEU A 22 -19.72 19.76 -17.96
C LEU A 22 -20.32 21.00 -17.29
N SER A 23 -20.07 22.17 -17.87
CA SER A 23 -20.82 23.39 -17.57
C SER A 23 -22.15 23.29 -18.31
N SER A 24 -23.28 23.17 -17.60
CA SER A 24 -24.58 23.20 -18.26
C SER A 24 -24.87 24.64 -18.71
N GLN A 25 -25.44 24.84 -19.90
CA GLN A 25 -25.88 26.19 -20.34
C GLN A 25 -27.01 26.75 -19.45
N HIS A 26 -27.54 25.93 -18.54
CA HIS A 26 -28.55 26.27 -17.57
C HIS A 26 -28.02 26.25 -16.13
N SER A 27 -26.69 26.19 -15.91
CA SER A 27 -26.16 26.23 -14.55
C SER A 27 -26.42 27.61 -13.99
N GLN A 28 -27.37 27.68 -13.05
CA GLN A 28 -27.92 28.91 -12.52
C GLN A 28 -27.02 29.51 -11.41
N GLY A 29 -25.77 29.04 -11.31
CA GLY A 29 -24.75 29.74 -10.56
C GLY A 29 -23.48 28.95 -10.27
N ARG A 30 -22.48 29.67 -9.73
CA ARG A 30 -21.16 29.16 -9.30
C ARG A 30 -21.21 27.96 -8.35
N LYS A 31 -22.35 27.73 -7.69
CA LYS A 31 -22.54 26.61 -6.75
C LYS A 31 -22.52 25.26 -7.46
N GLU A 32 -23.23 25.13 -8.57
CA GLU A 32 -23.33 23.89 -9.34
C GLU A 32 -21.99 23.54 -10.00
N ASP A 33 -21.26 24.55 -10.47
CA ASP A 33 -19.90 24.38 -10.98
C ASP A 33 -18.95 23.84 -9.89
N PHE A 34 -19.08 24.34 -8.67
CA PHE A 34 -18.26 23.89 -7.53
C PHE A 34 -18.64 22.46 -7.10
N GLU A 35 -19.93 22.13 -7.08
CA GLU A 35 -20.39 20.76 -6.80
C GLU A 35 -19.88 19.76 -7.85
N SER A 36 -19.94 20.13 -9.14
CA SER A 36 -19.38 19.33 -10.25
C SER A 36 -17.87 19.11 -10.13
N LEU A 37 -17.14 20.15 -9.72
CA LEU A 37 -15.71 20.07 -9.44
C LEU A 37 -15.41 19.12 -8.28
N VAL A 38 -16.10 19.29 -7.14
CA VAL A 38 -15.92 18.43 -5.95
C VAL A 38 -16.22 16.97 -6.28
N HIS A 39 -17.30 16.72 -7.03
CA HIS A 39 -17.64 15.37 -7.47
C HIS A 39 -16.55 14.75 -8.35
N SER A 40 -16.03 15.52 -9.31
CA SER A 40 -14.97 15.06 -10.21
C SER A 40 -13.65 14.80 -9.48
N LEU A 41 -13.33 15.59 -8.45
CA LEU A 41 -12.16 15.35 -7.58
C LEU A 41 -12.32 14.08 -6.75
N LYS A 42 -13.52 13.82 -6.19
CA LYS A 42 -13.79 12.58 -5.45
C LYS A 42 -13.66 11.36 -6.35
N LYS A 43 -14.15 11.42 -7.58
CA LYS A 43 -13.96 10.36 -8.58
C LYS A 43 -12.48 10.14 -8.89
N LEU A 44 -11.73 11.21 -9.16
CA LEU A 44 -10.30 11.09 -9.42
C LEU A 44 -9.57 10.40 -8.27
N GLN A 45 -9.88 10.78 -7.02
CA GLN A 45 -9.32 10.14 -5.85
C GLN A 45 -9.64 8.64 -5.79
N GLN A 46 -10.89 8.26 -6.08
CA GLN A 46 -11.31 6.86 -6.11
C GLN A 46 -10.57 6.07 -7.20
N ASP A 47 -10.48 6.62 -8.41
CA ASP A 47 -9.82 5.97 -9.55
C ASP A 47 -8.32 5.75 -9.28
N VAL A 48 -7.64 6.77 -8.74
CA VAL A 48 -6.22 6.67 -8.36
C VAL A 48 -6.04 5.64 -7.24
N ASN A 49 -6.90 5.65 -6.21
CA ASN A 49 -6.82 4.67 -5.14
C ASN A 49 -7.02 3.25 -5.65
N SER A 50 -8.03 3.03 -6.49
CA SER A 50 -8.29 1.70 -7.09
C SER A 50 -7.09 1.23 -7.90
N CYS A 51 -6.53 2.11 -8.74
CA CYS A 51 -5.36 1.79 -9.55
C CYS A 51 -4.14 1.43 -8.69
N LEU A 52 -3.87 2.19 -7.63
CA LEU A 52 -2.77 1.90 -6.71
C LEU A 52 -3.00 0.59 -5.94
N THR A 53 -4.24 0.30 -5.53
CA THR A 53 -4.59 -0.98 -4.89
C THR A 53 -4.32 -2.15 -5.83
N GLU A 54 -4.74 -2.06 -7.10
CA GLU A 54 -4.47 -3.10 -8.10
C GLU A 54 -2.96 -3.31 -8.32
N ILE A 55 -2.17 -2.23 -8.37
CA ILE A 55 -0.71 -2.33 -8.50
C ILE A 55 -0.11 -3.07 -7.30
N ILE A 56 -0.51 -2.72 -6.08
CA ILE A 56 -0.02 -3.35 -4.85
C ILE A 56 -0.40 -4.84 -4.80
N GLU A 57 -1.61 -5.21 -5.22
CA GLU A 57 -2.06 -6.61 -5.26
C GLU A 57 -1.28 -7.44 -6.30
N GLN A 58 -0.98 -6.85 -7.46
CA GLN A 58 -0.14 -7.48 -8.49
C GLN A 58 1.30 -7.68 -8.01
N GLU A 59 1.85 -6.74 -7.24
CA GLU A 59 3.19 -6.89 -6.65
C GLU A 59 3.23 -8.03 -5.62
N LYS A 60 2.26 -8.10 -4.71
CA LYS A 60 2.18 -9.18 -3.70
C LYS A 60 2.09 -10.58 -4.31
N THR A 61 1.28 -10.72 -5.35
CA THR A 61 1.14 -12.01 -6.06
C THR A 61 2.42 -12.37 -6.82
N SER A 62 3.14 -11.38 -7.35
CA SER A 62 4.43 -11.60 -8.02
C SER A 62 5.52 -12.06 -7.05
N GLU A 63 5.59 -11.49 -5.84
CA GLU A 63 6.54 -11.90 -4.80
C GLU A 63 6.26 -13.32 -4.28
N THR A 64 4.99 -13.67 -4.08
CA THR A 64 4.58 -15.01 -3.59
C THR A 64 4.96 -16.11 -4.59
N ASN A 65 4.86 -15.84 -5.90
CA ASN A 65 5.23 -16.79 -6.94
C ASN A 65 6.75 -17.00 -7.10
N GLN A 66 7.58 -16.06 -6.65
CA GLN A 66 9.04 -16.25 -6.62
C GLN A 66 9.48 -17.09 -5.41
N ALA A 67 8.81 -16.96 -4.26
CA ALA A 67 9.11 -17.77 -3.07
C ALA A 67 8.86 -19.27 -3.31
N SER A 68 7.79 -19.64 -4.02
CA SER A 68 7.48 -21.06 -4.32
C SER A 68 8.40 -21.72 -5.35
N LYS A 69 9.24 -20.97 -6.06
CA LYS A 69 10.12 -21.53 -7.10
C LYS A 69 11.51 -21.94 -6.59
N ASN A 70 11.85 -21.60 -5.35
CA ASN A 70 13.16 -21.89 -4.75
C ASN A 70 13.13 -23.06 -3.75
N GLN A 71 12.03 -23.82 -3.66
CA GLN A 71 11.88 -24.93 -2.71
C GLN A 71 11.51 -26.25 -3.41
N THR A 72 12.24 -26.61 -4.47
CA THR A 72 12.15 -27.97 -5.05
C THR A 72 13.46 -28.37 -5.70
N THR A 73 14.47 -28.65 -4.86
CA THR A 73 15.54 -29.60 -5.19
C THR A 73 15.91 -30.37 -3.93
N GLU A 74 15.53 -31.64 -3.94
CA GLU A 74 16.22 -32.78 -3.31
C GLU A 74 16.08 -32.97 -1.79
N ASP A 75 15.00 -33.67 -1.40
CA ASP A 75 15.01 -34.60 -0.27
C ASP A 75 14.64 -36.00 -0.81
N ASP A 76 15.60 -36.93 -0.83
CA ASP A 76 15.34 -38.36 -0.59
C ASP A 76 16.65 -39.07 -0.20
N ASP A 77 17.03 -38.96 1.08
CA ASP A 77 17.89 -39.96 1.73
C ASP A 77 17.44 -40.11 3.19
N PRO A 78 16.80 -41.23 3.57
CA PRO A 78 16.46 -41.50 4.96
C PRO A 78 17.65 -42.19 5.61
N ASP A 79 18.51 -41.44 6.32
CA ASP A 79 19.46 -42.04 7.24
C ASP A 79 19.01 -41.84 8.70
N ASP A 80 18.85 -42.98 9.32
CA ASP A 80 18.34 -43.30 10.64
C ASP A 80 19.44 -43.06 11.67
N SER A 81 19.24 -42.11 12.58
CA SER A 81 19.95 -42.12 13.85
C SER A 81 19.10 -41.47 14.94
N GLU A 82 18.45 -42.32 15.72
CA GLU A 82 17.96 -42.04 17.07
C GLU A 82 19.15 -41.74 18.00
N ASP A 83 19.05 -40.67 18.79
CA ASP A 83 19.70 -40.43 20.11
C ASP A 83 19.68 -38.90 20.36
N ASP A 84 19.48 -38.32 21.53
CA ASP A 84 18.93 -38.66 22.84
C ASP A 84 18.76 -37.27 23.51
N LEU A 85 17.84 -37.19 24.46
CA LEU A 85 17.36 -36.00 25.16
C LEU A 85 18.49 -35.17 25.80
N GLU A 86 18.41 -33.83 25.78
CA GLU A 86 18.66 -33.01 26.98
C GLU A 86 17.84 -31.70 26.96
N ASP A 87 17.18 -31.49 28.09
CA ASP A 87 16.28 -30.42 28.49
C ASP A 87 17.09 -29.18 28.92
N LEU A 88 16.76 -27.99 28.42
CA LEU A 88 17.28 -26.72 28.96
C LEU A 88 16.24 -25.61 28.79
N ASP A 89 15.21 -25.68 29.61
CA ASP A 89 14.54 -24.49 30.13
C ASP A 89 15.58 -23.58 30.81
N THR A 90 15.54 -22.28 30.52
CA THR A 90 15.66 -21.23 31.54
C THR A 90 15.55 -19.81 30.97
N THR A 91 14.57 -19.10 31.52
CA THR A 91 14.53 -17.66 31.82
C THR A 91 14.05 -16.65 30.76
N GLU A 92 12.76 -16.32 30.88
CA GLU A 92 12.23 -14.97 30.72
C GLU A 92 13.14 -13.91 31.39
N LYS A 93 13.43 -12.83 30.66
CA LYS A 93 13.74 -11.53 31.26
C LYS A 93 12.76 -10.49 30.76
N GLN A 94 11.73 -10.24 31.59
CA GLN A 94 11.11 -8.92 31.66
C GLN A 94 12.18 -7.90 32.08
N ASN A 95 12.23 -6.76 31.40
CA ASN A 95 12.41 -5.47 32.06
C ASN A 95 12.01 -4.34 31.11
N GLY A 96 10.92 -3.66 31.46
CA GLY A 96 10.45 -2.47 30.78
C GLY A 96 11.30 -1.24 31.10
N ALA A 97 11.22 -0.25 30.21
CA ALA A 97 11.08 1.16 30.53
C ALA A 97 10.91 1.93 29.23
N ILE A 98 9.68 2.40 29.00
CA ILE A 98 9.31 3.38 27.99
C ILE A 98 10.13 4.65 28.26
N GLN A 99 10.89 5.14 27.28
CA GLN A 99 11.44 6.50 27.30
C GLN A 99 10.58 7.38 26.37
N GLU A 100 9.73 8.22 26.97
CA GLU A 100 9.10 9.34 26.27
C GLU A 100 10.15 10.39 25.88
N PRO A 101 10.11 10.94 24.65
CA PRO A 101 10.93 12.10 24.30
C PRO A 101 10.35 13.40 24.87
N GLN A 102 11.12 14.06 25.74
CA GLN A 102 10.78 15.37 26.32
C GLN A 102 10.76 16.48 25.24
N LEU A 103 9.56 16.98 24.92
CA LEU A 103 9.33 18.19 24.12
C LEU A 103 9.86 19.43 24.84
N LYS A 104 10.97 20.00 24.35
CA LYS A 104 11.45 21.32 24.80
C LYS A 104 10.47 22.40 24.36
N LYS A 105 9.83 23.05 25.32
CA LYS A 105 8.98 24.25 25.10
C LYS A 105 9.84 25.38 24.56
N LEU A 106 9.58 25.78 23.32
CA LEU A 106 10.03 27.04 22.74
C LEU A 106 9.22 28.17 23.41
N ARG A 107 9.85 29.01 24.23
CA ARG A 107 9.20 30.20 24.79
C ARG A 107 9.19 31.31 23.72
N THR A 108 8.00 31.82 23.45
CA THR A 108 7.73 33.08 22.75
C THR A 108 8.19 34.27 23.58
#